data_AF-A0A1F6P2R1-F1
#
_entry.id   AF-A0A1F6P2R1-F1
#
_cell.length_a   1.000
_cell.length_b   1.000
_cell.length_c   1.000
_cell.angle_alpha   90.00
_cell.angle_beta   90.00
_cell.angle_gamma   90.00
#
_symmetry.space_group_name_H-M   'P 1'
#
loop_
_entity.id
_entity.type
_entity.pdbx_description
1 polymer ?
#
loop_
_entity_poly.entity_id
_entity_poly.type
_entity_poly.pdbx_seq_one_letter_code
_entity_poly.pdbx_strand_id
1 'polypeptide(L)'
;MTNNTITLSDPATMLKRLCAVSNDGQLVHGFYPVFLEHGYSSKDPLGIVALFNKAIWLFFIRSRVSPEVIHQVFQKRDEFVDALVPDESSAAETKSLLVKALQY
;
A
#
# COMPACT_ATOMS: atom_id res chain seq x y z
N MET A 1 18.26 16.06 -0.78
CA MET A 1 17.41 14.95 -0.34
C MET A 1 18.11 13.68 -0.76
N THR A 2 18.62 12.89 0.19
CA THR A 2 19.10 11.54 -0.10
C THR A 2 17.89 10.73 -0.55
N ASN A 3 17.85 10.32 -1.81
CA ASN A 3 16.79 9.45 -2.33
C ASN A 3 16.94 8.07 -1.68
N ASN A 4 16.41 7.92 -0.46
CA ASN A 4 16.27 6.62 0.19
C ASN A 4 15.27 5.82 -0.63
N THR A 5 15.80 5.02 -1.53
CA THR A 5 15.04 4.16 -2.42
C THR A 5 14.76 2.84 -1.70
N ILE A 6 13.47 2.54 -1.55
CA ILE A 6 12.94 1.31 -0.99
C ILE A 6 12.80 0.33 -2.14
N THR A 7 13.45 -0.83 -2.05
CA THR A 7 13.22 -1.91 -3.01
C THR A 7 12.10 -2.79 -2.50
N LEU A 8 11.00 -2.84 -3.24
CA LEU A 8 9.87 -3.71 -2.93
C LEU A 8 10.29 -5.18 -3.06
N SER A 9 9.70 -6.03 -2.22
CA SER A 9 9.92 -7.48 -2.28
C SER A 9 9.35 -8.07 -3.58
N ASP A 10 9.61 -9.36 -3.81
CA ASP A 10 8.97 -10.09 -4.91
C ASP A 10 7.44 -10.15 -4.72
N PRO A 11 6.66 -10.30 -5.81
CA PRO A 11 5.21 -10.34 -5.71
C PRO A 11 4.65 -11.43 -4.78
N ALA A 12 5.29 -12.60 -4.68
CA ALA A 12 4.78 -13.68 -3.83
C ALA A 12 4.97 -13.35 -2.34
N THR A 13 6.12 -12.80 -1.98
CA THR A 13 6.39 -12.30 -0.61
C THR A 13 5.47 -11.13 -0.26
N MET A 14 5.27 -10.18 -1.18
CA MET A 14 4.35 -9.06 -0.97
C MET A 14 2.92 -9.55 -0.73
N LEU A 15 2.42 -10.46 -1.58
CA LEU A 15 1.09 -11.04 -1.40
C LEU A 15 0.94 -11.73 -0.05
N LYS A 16 1.93 -12.53 0.36
CA LYS A 16 1.92 -13.19 1.67
C LYS A 16 1.84 -12.19 2.82
N ARG A 17 2.59 -11.10 2.76
CA ARG A 17 2.58 -10.05 3.80
C ARG A 17 1.26 -9.26 3.81
N LEU A 18 0.72 -8.92 2.63
CA LEU A 18 -0.58 -8.25 2.51
C LEU A 18 -1.72 -9.13 3.05
N CYS A 19 -1.73 -10.42 2.71
CA CYS A 19 -2.70 -11.40 3.24
C CYS A 19 -2.59 -11.59 4.76
N ALA A 20 -1.42 -11.37 5.36
CA ALA A 20 -1.24 -11.41 6.81
C ALA A 20 -1.92 -10.21 7.51
N VAL A 21 -2.03 -9.06 6.85
CA VAL A 21 -2.76 -7.88 7.35
C VAL A 21 -4.27 -8.06 7.16
N SER A 22 -4.69 -8.58 6.00
CA SER A 22 -6.09 -8.94 5.75
C SER A 22 -6.18 -9.97 4.63
N ASN A 23 -6.96 -11.02 4.81
CA ASN A 23 -7.23 -12.01 3.73
C ASN A 23 -8.61 -11.82 3.11
N ASP A 24 -9.13 -10.59 3.12
CA ASP A 24 -10.41 -10.26 2.50
C ASP A 24 -10.35 -10.43 0.98
N GLY A 25 -11.29 -11.19 0.42
CA GLY A 25 -11.30 -11.52 -1.00
C GLY A 25 -11.40 -10.30 -1.91
N GLN A 26 -12.10 -9.24 -1.49
CA GLN A 26 -12.19 -8.01 -2.28
C GLN A 26 -10.82 -7.31 -2.34
N LEU A 27 -10.09 -7.27 -1.23
CA LEU A 27 -8.73 -6.71 -1.20
C LEU A 27 -7.75 -7.54 -2.06
N VAL A 28 -7.83 -8.86 -1.96
CA VAL A 28 -6.99 -9.78 -2.74
C VAL A 28 -7.18 -9.60 -4.24
N HIS A 29 -8.41 -9.40 -4.69
CA HIS A 29 -8.70 -9.29 -6.13
C HIS A 29 -8.68 -7.84 -6.67
N GLY A 30 -8.91 -6.83 -5.83
CA GLY A 30 -9.10 -5.45 -6.28
C GLY A 30 -8.01 -4.48 -5.83
N PHE A 31 -7.38 -4.69 -4.66
CA PHE A 31 -6.44 -3.75 -4.06
C PHE A 31 -4.98 -4.23 -4.17
N TYR A 32 -4.71 -5.48 -3.82
CA TYR A 32 -3.35 -6.05 -3.82
C TYR A 32 -2.67 -6.08 -5.19
N PRO A 33 -3.36 -6.42 -6.30
CA PRO A 33 -2.71 -6.54 -7.60
C PRO A 33 -1.94 -5.29 -8.03
N VAL A 34 -2.41 -4.09 -7.64
CA VAL A 34 -1.73 -2.83 -7.94
C VAL A 34 -0.33 -2.76 -7.33
N PHE A 35 -0.13 -3.31 -6.13
CA PHE A 35 1.20 -3.38 -5.52
C PHE A 35 2.05 -4.48 -6.14
N LEU A 36 1.44 -5.63 -6.43
CA LEU A 36 2.13 -6.81 -6.97
C LEU A 36 2.71 -6.56 -8.38
N GLU A 37 2.03 -5.74 -9.18
CA GLU A 37 2.54 -5.25 -10.48
C GLU A 37 3.86 -4.49 -10.37
N HIS A 38 4.21 -4.01 -9.17
CA HIS A 38 5.45 -3.27 -8.88
C HIS A 38 6.47 -4.07 -8.07
N GLY A 39 6.36 -5.40 -8.02
CA GLY A 39 7.36 -6.25 -7.38
C GLY A 39 8.78 -5.95 -7.90
N TYR A 40 9.77 -6.03 -7.00
CA TYR A 40 11.18 -5.66 -7.26
C TYR A 40 11.44 -4.20 -7.67
N SER A 41 10.41 -3.35 -7.76
CA SER A 41 10.61 -1.95 -8.12
C SER A 41 11.21 -1.20 -6.95
N SER A 42 12.19 -0.34 -7.25
CA SER A 42 12.68 0.67 -6.31
C SER A 42 11.79 1.91 -6.35
N LYS A 43 11.38 2.40 -5.19
CA LYS A 43 10.57 3.61 -5.02
C LYS A 43 11.06 4.40 -3.84
N ASP A 44 11.05 5.73 -3.96
CA ASP A 44 11.16 6.58 -2.78
C ASP A 44 9.85 6.53 -1.96
N PRO A 45 9.82 7.06 -0.73
CA PRO A 45 8.61 7.09 0.10
C PRO A 45 7.41 7.73 -0.63
N LEU A 46 7.62 8.81 -1.39
CA LEU A 46 6.56 9.46 -2.18
C LEU A 46 5.99 8.53 -3.26
N GLY A 47 6.84 7.73 -3.91
CA GLY A 47 6.43 6.72 -4.87
C GLY A 47 5.57 5.63 -4.23
N ILE A 48 5.84 5.24 -2.98
CA ILE A 48 4.99 4.32 -2.22
C ILE A 48 3.63 4.98 -1.90
N VAL A 49 3.61 6.25 -1.48
CA VAL A 49 2.36 7.00 -1.26
C VAL A 49 1.53 7.07 -2.53
N ALA A 50 2.15 7.38 -3.68
CA ALA A 50 1.48 7.45 -4.96
C ALA A 50 0.90 6.09 -5.39
N LEU A 51 1.62 4.99 -5.16
CA LEU A 51 1.10 3.64 -5.38
C LEU A 51 -0.10 3.35 -4.48
N PHE A 52 -0.01 3.70 -3.20
CA PHE A 52 -1.08 3.43 -2.24
C PHE A 52 -2.36 4.17 -2.62
N ASN A 53 -2.25 5.45 -2.96
CA ASN A 53 -3.38 6.25 -3.45
C ASN A 53 -3.95 5.72 -4.76
N LYS A 54 -3.09 5.30 -5.71
CA LYS A 54 -3.51 4.66 -6.96
C LYS A 54 -4.28 3.36 -6.68
N ALA A 55 -3.81 2.55 -5.74
CA ALA A 55 -4.46 1.30 -5.36
C ALA A 55 -5.85 1.55 -4.74
N ILE A 56 -5.98 2.52 -3.83
CA ILE A 56 -7.28 2.91 -3.27
C ILE A 56 -8.23 3.39 -4.37
N TRP A 57 -7.76 4.29 -5.24
CA TRP A 57 -8.59 4.88 -6.28
C TRP A 57 -9.08 3.84 -7.30
N LEU A 58 -8.19 2.95 -7.74
CA LEU A 58 -8.56 1.85 -8.63
C LEU A 58 -9.50 0.87 -7.94
N PHE A 59 -9.25 0.56 -6.67
CA PHE A 59 -10.10 -0.33 -5.89
C PHE A 59 -11.52 0.24 -5.77
N PHE A 60 -11.64 1.54 -5.49
CA PHE A 60 -12.90 2.26 -5.44
C PHE A 60 -13.67 2.21 -6.77
N ILE A 61 -13.01 2.56 -7.87
CA ILE A 61 -13.67 2.69 -9.18
C ILE A 61 -14.03 1.33 -9.77
N ARG A 62 -13.15 0.33 -9.64
CA ARG A 62 -13.33 -0.96 -10.30
C ARG A 62 -14.24 -1.90 -9.55
N SER A 63 -14.29 -1.82 -8.22
CA SER A 63 -14.79 -2.95 -7.42
C SER A 63 -16.21 -2.77 -6.89
N ARG A 64 -16.89 -1.63 -7.14
CA ARG A 64 -18.19 -1.28 -6.48
C ARG A 64 -18.19 -1.64 -4.99
N VAL A 65 -17.05 -1.43 -4.35
CA VAL A 65 -16.78 -1.80 -2.97
C VAL A 65 -17.63 -0.96 -2.04
N SER A 66 -18.13 -1.60 -0.99
CA SER A 66 -18.91 -0.88 0.00
C SER A 66 -18.01 0.09 0.77
N PRO A 67 -18.56 1.21 1.28
CA PRO A 67 -17.80 2.17 2.09
C PRO A 67 -17.06 1.52 3.27
N GLU A 68 -17.60 0.45 3.84
CA GLU A 68 -17.01 -0.28 4.95
C GLU A 68 -15.68 -0.93 4.58
N VAL A 69 -15.56 -1.50 3.37
CA VAL A 69 -14.31 -2.14 2.92
C VAL A 69 -13.23 -1.09 2.66
N ILE A 70 -13.61 0.07 2.14
CA ILE A 70 -12.68 1.21 1.97
C ILE A 70 -12.23 1.72 3.34
N HIS A 71 -13.16 1.84 4.29
CA HIS A 71 -12.84 2.23 5.65
C HIS A 71 -11.83 1.27 6.30
N GLN A 72 -11.97 -0.04 6.08
CA GLN A 72 -11.00 -1.03 6.54
C GLN A 72 -9.59 -0.81 5.93
N VAL A 73 -9.50 -0.45 4.64
CA VAL A 73 -8.21 -0.11 4.00
C VAL A 73 -7.55 1.08 4.69
N PHE A 74 -8.32 2.12 5.00
CA PHE A 74 -7.80 3.30 5.70
C PHE A 74 -7.42 3.01 7.15
N GLN A 75 -8.20 2.19 7.86
CA GLN A 75 -7.89 1.78 9.24
C GLN A 75 -6.59 0.97 9.32
N LYS A 76 -6.39 0.05 8.37
CA LYS A 76 -5.20 -0.83 8.30
C LYS A 76 -4.06 -0.25 7.46
N ARG A 77 -4.14 1.01 7.05
CA ARG A 77 -3.19 1.64 6.13
C ARG A 77 -1.75 1.48 6.60
N ASP A 78 -1.50 1.77 7.87
CA ASP A 78 -0.14 1.76 8.41
C ASP A 78 0.42 0.33 8.46
N GLU A 79 -0.42 -0.67 8.76
CA GLU A 79 -0.05 -2.10 8.71
C GLU A 79 0.27 -2.54 7.27
N PHE A 80 -0.48 -2.05 6.27
CA PHE A 80 -0.16 -2.31 4.87
C PHE A 80 1.16 -1.67 4.44
N VAL A 81 1.47 -0.47 4.94
CA VAL A 81 2.77 0.16 4.68
C VAL A 81 3.91 -0.69 5.27
N ASP A 82 3.75 -1.18 6.50
CA ASP A 82 4.75 -2.07 7.13
C ASP A 82 4.91 -3.40 6.38
N ALA A 83 3.81 -3.93 5.83
CA ALA A 83 3.85 -5.14 5.02
C ALA A 83 4.62 -4.94 3.70
N LEU A 84 4.54 -3.75 3.11
CA LEU A 84 5.13 -3.40 1.82
C LEU A 84 6.57 -2.89 1.93
N VAL A 85 6.88 -2.16 3.01
CA VAL A 85 8.13 -1.44 3.23
C VAL A 85 8.89 -2.10 4.37
N PRO A 86 9.94 -2.90 4.10
CA PRO A 86 10.66 -3.65 5.13
C PRO A 86 11.58 -2.78 5.99
N ASP A 87 11.93 -1.58 5.53
CA ASP A 87 12.77 -0.63 6.28
C ASP A 87 11.91 0.25 7.19
N GLU A 88 12.15 0.19 8.50
CA GLU A 88 11.33 0.90 9.50
C GLU A 88 11.36 2.42 9.32
N SER A 89 12.53 3.00 8.99
CA SER A 89 12.65 4.45 8.79
C SER A 89 11.83 4.91 7.59
N SER A 90 11.92 4.18 6.48
CA SER A 90 11.19 4.47 5.26
C SER A 90 9.69 4.20 5.40
N ALA A 91 9.31 3.20 6.19
CA ALA A 91 7.91 2.92 6.54
C ALA A 91 7.32 4.06 7.37
N ALA A 92 8.04 4.53 8.39
CA ALA A 92 7.63 5.67 9.22
C ALA A 92 7.47 6.96 8.39
N GLU A 93 8.41 7.23 7.48
CA GLU A 93 8.32 8.36 6.55
C GLU A 93 7.09 8.24 5.63
N THR A 94 6.88 7.07 5.03
CA THR A 94 5.74 6.79 4.15
C THR A 94 4.40 6.99 4.88
N LYS A 95 4.26 6.50 6.12
CA LYS A 95 3.07 6.71 6.94
C LYS A 95 2.83 8.18 7.24
N SER A 96 3.88 8.91 7.61
CA SER A 96 3.80 10.36 7.86
C SER A 96 3.32 11.13 6.63
N LEU A 97 3.83 10.77 5.45
CA LEU A 97 3.39 11.37 4.18
C LEU A 97 1.94 11.02 3.83
N LEU A 98 1.50 9.78 4.09
CA LEU A 98 0.09 9.38 3.90
C LEU A 98 -0.87 10.15 4.80
N VAL A 99 -0.49 10.45 6.05
CA VAL A 99 -1.30 11.30 6.93
C VAL A 99 -1.41 12.72 6.36
N LYS A 100 -0.29 13.30 5.92
CA LYS A 100 -0.27 14.65 5.32
C LYS A 100 -1.11 14.71 4.04
N ALA A 101 -1.10 13.67 3.22
CA ALA A 101 -1.88 13.61 1.99
C ALA A 101 -3.41 13.63 2.22
N LEU A 102 -3.89 13.30 3.43
CA LEU A 102 -5.31 13.33 3.80
C LEU A 102 -5.75 14.67 4.41
N GLN A 103 -4.82 15.61 4.62
CA GLN A 103 -5.09 16.91 5.25
C GLN A 103 -5.32 18.04 4.22
N TYR A 104 -5.26 17.72 2.92
CA TYR A 104 -5.49 18.62 1.80
C TYR A 104 -6.64 18.09 0.94
#